data_AF-A0A1G1LR50-F1
#
_entry.id   AF-A0A1G1LR50-F1
#
_cell.length_a   1.000
_cell.length_b   1.000
_cell.length_c   1.000
_cell.angle_alpha   90.00
_cell.angle_beta   90.00
_cell.angle_gamma   90.00
#
_symmetry.space_group_name_H-M   'P 1'
#
loop_
_entity.id
_entity.type
_entity.pdbx_description
1 polymer ?
#
loop_
_entity_poly.entity_id
_entity_poly.type
_entity_poly.pdbx_seq_one_letter_code
_entity_poly.pdbx_strand_id
1 'polypeptide(L)'
;MEIIKFPFDSVAFFERCVRNKTIPRNDFEKQAILMRLIEDFKDDTFYSEQDVDGSIKKYFEDYALLRREFVNFGYMGRDASGAKYWVTKRKLTKEDVSKNTILRRHAKVFGVLDEK
;
A
#
# COMPACT_ATOMS: atom_id res chain seq x y z
N MET A 1 -12.05 4.33 14.09
CA MET A 1 -10.64 4.40 13.68
C MET A 1 -10.46 5.62 12.77
N GLU A 2 -9.46 6.47 13.03
CA GLU A 2 -9.20 7.66 12.22
C GLU A 2 -8.35 7.30 10.98
N ILE A 3 -8.82 7.65 9.78
CA ILE A 3 -8.09 7.44 8.53
C ILE A 3 -6.93 8.43 8.42
N ILE A 4 -5.77 7.96 7.99
CA ILE A 4 -4.58 8.79 7.75
C ILE A 4 -4.85 9.77 6.61
N LYS A 5 -4.45 11.02 6.82
CA LYS A 5 -4.28 11.99 5.74
C LYS A 5 -2.79 12.13 5.45
N PHE A 6 -2.41 11.96 4.19
CA PHE A 6 -1.05 12.27 3.76
C PHE A 6 -0.84 13.78 3.82
N PRO A 7 0.30 14.27 4.36
CA PRO A 7 0.63 15.70 4.39
C PRO A 7 1.17 16.21 3.03
N PHE A 8 0.99 15.41 1.98
CA PHE A 8 1.34 15.70 0.61
C PHE A 8 0.21 15.24 -0.29
N ASP A 9 0.17 15.77 -1.52
CA ASP A 9 -0.77 15.31 -2.53
C ASP A 9 -0.43 13.87 -2.96
N SER A 10 -1.18 12.91 -2.43
CA SER A 10 -0.99 11.49 -2.71
C SER A 10 -1.23 11.11 -4.17
N VAL A 11 -2.07 11.87 -4.91
CA VAL A 11 -2.34 11.61 -6.32
C VAL A 11 -1.15 12.06 -7.16
N ALA A 12 -0.71 13.31 -6.99
CA ALA A 12 0.46 13.84 -7.68
C ALA A 12 1.74 13.05 -7.33
N PHE A 13 1.86 12.60 -6.08
CA PHE A 13 2.94 11.72 -5.63
C PHE A 13 2.92 10.37 -6.38
N PHE A 14 1.76 9.72 -6.46
CA PHE A 14 1.61 8.45 -7.18
C PHE A 14 1.99 8.59 -8.65
N GLU A 15 1.45 9.59 -9.35
CA GLU A 15 1.74 9.84 -10.77
C GLU A 15 3.24 10.07 -11.01
N ARG A 16 3.91 10.81 -10.12
CA ARG A 16 5.36 11.02 -10.18
C ARG A 16 6.12 9.70 -10.03
N CYS A 17 5.73 8.84 -9.09
CA CYS A 17 6.35 7.53 -8.89
C CYS A 17 6.16 6.62 -10.11
N VAL A 18 4.96 6.59 -10.70
CA VAL A 18 4.68 5.84 -11.93
C VAL A 18 5.54 6.36 -13.09
N ARG A 19 5.55 7.67 -13.32
CA ARG A 19 6.34 8.30 -14.40
C ARG A 19 7.83 8.00 -14.27
N ASN A 20 8.36 8.01 -13.06
CA ASN A 20 9.77 7.79 -12.78
C ASN A 20 10.13 6.32 -12.57
N LYS A 21 9.14 5.41 -12.59
CA LYS A 21 9.29 3.97 -12.29
C LYS A 21 9.95 3.71 -10.94
N THR A 22 9.61 4.52 -9.93
CA THR A 22 10.26 4.47 -8.61
C THR A 22 9.27 4.10 -7.51
N ILE A 23 9.66 3.13 -6.67
CA ILE A 23 8.99 2.81 -5.43
C ILE A 23 9.78 3.46 -4.28
N PRO A 24 9.15 4.29 -3.42
CA PRO A 24 9.84 4.97 -2.34
C PRO A 24 10.35 3.96 -1.31
N ARG A 25 11.51 4.27 -0.72
CA ARG A 25 12.10 3.48 0.37
C ARG A 25 11.37 3.71 1.70
N ASN A 26 10.76 4.87 1.88
CA ASN A 26 9.97 5.19 3.06
C ASN A 26 8.63 4.44 2.99
N ASP A 27 8.39 3.56 3.95
CA ASP A 27 7.18 2.74 3.98
C ASP A 27 5.88 3.53 4.17
N PHE A 28 5.94 4.70 4.80
CA PHE A 28 4.77 5.59 4.92
C PHE A 28 4.41 6.19 3.56
N GLU A 29 5.39 6.69 2.81
CA GLU A 29 5.17 7.14 1.43
C GLU A 29 4.67 5.99 0.53
N LYS A 30 5.21 4.77 0.72
CA LYS A 30 4.75 3.58 0.00
C LYS A 30 3.27 3.29 0.23
N GLN A 31 2.71 3.65 1.39
CA GLN A 31 1.27 3.49 1.64
C GLN A 31 0.42 4.31 0.67
N ALA A 32 0.88 5.48 0.22
CA ALA A 32 0.14 6.27 -0.79
C ALA A 32 0.02 5.50 -2.12
N ILE A 33 1.06 4.75 -2.50
CA ILE A 33 1.03 3.90 -3.70
C ILE A 33 0.10 2.70 -3.49
N LEU A 34 0.27 1.96 -2.39
CA LEU A 34 -0.54 0.78 -2.10
C LEU A 34 -2.03 1.13 -2.01
N MET A 35 -2.37 2.22 -1.30
CA MET A 35 -3.75 2.69 -1.20
C MET A 35 -4.35 3.10 -2.54
N ARG A 36 -3.56 3.57 -3.51
CA ARG A 36 -4.08 3.86 -4.85
C ARG A 36 -4.28 2.59 -5.67
N LEU A 37 -3.32 1.66 -5.62
CA LEU A 37 -3.36 0.42 -6.40
C LEU A 37 -4.45 -0.55 -5.92
N ILE A 38 -4.73 -0.59 -4.62
CA ILE A 38 -5.75 -1.51 -4.07
C ILE A 38 -7.16 -1.17 -4.58
N GLU A 39 -7.40 0.07 -5.01
CA GLU A 39 -8.68 0.50 -5.59
C GLU A 39 -8.99 -0.14 -6.95
N ASP A 40 -7.99 -0.71 -7.62
CA ASP A 40 -8.17 -1.44 -8.88
C ASP A 40 -8.72 -2.88 -8.66
N PHE A 41 -8.82 -3.32 -7.40
CA PHE A 41 -9.34 -4.63 -7.01
C PHE A 41 -10.75 -4.51 -6.43
N LYS A 42 -11.55 -5.56 -6.54
CA LYS A 42 -12.91 -5.66 -6.00
C LYS A 42 -12.90 -6.46 -4.70
N ASP A 43 -13.82 -6.11 -3.82
CA ASP A 43 -14.09 -6.90 -2.62
C ASP A 43 -14.77 -8.24 -3.00
N ASP A 44 -14.76 -9.19 -2.07
CA ASP A 44 -15.36 -10.53 -2.22
C ASP A 44 -14.91 -11.30 -3.47
N THR A 45 -13.73 -10.96 -4.00
CA THR A 45 -13.13 -11.56 -5.20
C THR A 45 -11.78 -12.18 -4.87
N PHE A 46 -11.56 -13.40 -5.36
CA PHE A 46 -10.24 -14.05 -5.31
C PHE A 46 -9.45 -13.78 -6.57
N TYR A 47 -8.20 -13.40 -6.39
CA TYR A 47 -7.24 -13.11 -7.45
C TYR A 47 -6.12 -14.14 -7.42
N SER A 48 -5.71 -14.61 -8.60
CA SER A 48 -4.47 -15.35 -8.72
C SER A 48 -3.26 -14.42 -8.58
N GLU A 49 -2.07 -15.00 -8.39
CA GLU A 49 -0.82 -14.24 -8.43
C GLU A 49 -0.69 -13.43 -9.74
N GLN A 50 -1.09 -14.02 -10.87
CA GLN A 50 -1.01 -13.39 -12.19
C GLN A 50 -1.99 -12.22 -12.34
N ASP A 51 -3.18 -12.30 -11.73
CA ASP A 51 -4.16 -11.21 -11.76
C ASP A 51 -3.64 -10.00 -10.98
N VAL A 52 -3.07 -10.24 -9.79
CA VAL A 52 -2.48 -9.18 -8.97
C VAL A 52 -1.30 -8.53 -9.70
N ASP A 53 -0.42 -9.35 -10.29
CA ASP A 53 0.69 -8.86 -11.10
C ASP A 53 0.21 -8.03 -12.28
N GLY A 54 -0.78 -8.52 -13.03
CA GLY A 54 -1.34 -7.84 -14.18
C GLY A 54 -1.92 -6.47 -13.82
N SER A 55 -2.50 -6.33 -12.62
CA SER A 55 -3.01 -5.06 -12.13
C SER A 55 -1.88 -4.07 -11.81
N ILE A 56 -0.84 -4.53 -11.10
CA ILE A 56 0.28 -3.66 -10.67
C ILE A 56 1.22 -3.31 -11.83
N LYS A 57 1.48 -4.25 -12.74
CA LYS A 57 2.39 -4.11 -13.90
C LYS A 57 2.05 -2.94 -14.82
N LYS A 58 0.80 -2.48 -14.79
CA LYS A 58 0.36 -1.29 -15.54
C LYS A 58 1.07 -0.01 -15.09
N TYR A 59 1.60 -0.01 -13.86
CA TYR A 59 2.14 1.17 -13.20
C TYR A 59 3.61 1.02 -12.78
N PHE A 60 4.05 -0.17 -12.37
CA PHE A 60 5.39 -0.41 -11.84
C PHE A 60 6.03 -1.70 -12.38
N GLU A 61 7.33 -1.63 -12.67
CA GLU A 61 8.13 -2.78 -13.13
C GLU A 61 8.42 -3.77 -11.99
N ASP A 62 8.66 -3.27 -10.77
CA ASP A 62 8.83 -4.11 -9.58
C ASP A 62 7.47 -4.39 -8.91
N TYR A 63 6.60 -5.05 -9.66
CA TYR A 63 5.26 -5.43 -9.21
C TYR A 63 5.29 -6.50 -8.11
N ALA A 64 6.33 -7.35 -8.10
CA ALA A 64 6.50 -8.40 -7.10
C ALA A 64 6.75 -7.79 -5.70
N LEU A 65 7.53 -6.71 -5.62
CA LEU A 65 7.67 -5.94 -4.38
C LEU A 65 6.31 -5.44 -3.90
N LEU A 66 5.55 -4.72 -4.74
CA LEU A 66 4.27 -4.15 -4.33
C LEU A 66 3.24 -5.21 -3.92
N ARG A 67 3.19 -6.35 -4.62
CA ARG A 67 2.37 -7.50 -4.24
C ARG A 67 2.73 -8.03 -2.86
N ARG A 68 4.02 -8.16 -2.55
CA ARG A 68 4.49 -8.55 -1.21
C ARG A 68 4.08 -7.51 -0.16
N GLU A 69 4.20 -6.22 -0.49
CA GLU A 69 3.87 -5.13 0.43
C GLU A 69 2.37 -5.03 0.69
N PHE A 70 1.50 -5.38 -0.27
CA PHE A 70 0.06 -5.53 -0.01
C PHE A 70 -0.23 -6.51 1.12
N VAL A 71 0.48 -7.65 1.15
CA VAL A 71 0.33 -8.65 2.22
C VAL A 71 1.00 -8.16 3.51
N ASN A 72 2.23 -7.64 3.43
CA ASN A 72 2.98 -7.16 4.59
C ASN A 72 2.24 -6.08 5.39
N PHE A 73 1.54 -5.18 4.71
CA PHE A 73 0.75 -4.12 5.36
C PHE A 73 -0.73 -4.47 5.54
N GLY A 74 -1.14 -5.66 5.11
CA GLY A 74 -2.48 -6.21 5.33
C GLY A 74 -3.58 -5.65 4.42
N TYR A 75 -3.25 -5.04 3.29
CA TYR A 75 -4.22 -4.66 2.26
C TYR A 75 -4.83 -5.88 1.57
N MET A 76 -4.03 -6.94 1.42
CA MET A 76 -4.50 -8.22 0.90
C MET A 76 -4.14 -9.37 1.84
N GLY A 77 -5.03 -10.36 1.91
CA GLY A 77 -4.69 -11.69 2.38
C GLY A 77 -4.06 -12.52 1.26
N ARG A 78 -3.29 -13.54 1.65
CA ARG A 78 -2.70 -14.53 0.76
C ARG A 78 -2.88 -15.92 1.38
N ASP A 79 -3.25 -16.91 0.59
CA ASP A 79 -3.34 -18.28 1.07
C ASP A 79 -1.95 -18.91 1.30
N ALA A 80 -1.90 -20.03 2.02
CA ALA A 80 -0.64 -20.68 2.37
C ALA A 80 0.16 -21.17 1.14
N SER A 81 -0.55 -21.55 0.06
CA SER A 81 0.08 -21.94 -1.21
C SER A 81 0.65 -20.75 -1.98
N GLY A 82 0.11 -19.56 -1.70
CA GLY A 82 0.46 -18.32 -2.36
C GLY A 82 -0.19 -18.09 -3.71
N ALA A 83 -1.11 -18.98 -4.11
CA ALA A 83 -1.83 -18.95 -5.37
C ALA A 83 -3.06 -18.04 -5.36
N LYS A 84 -3.58 -17.67 -4.17
CA LYS A 84 -4.80 -16.85 -4.03
C LYS A 84 -4.57 -15.63 -3.16
N TYR A 85 -5.14 -14.52 -3.59
CA TYR A 85 -5.16 -13.23 -2.92
C TYR A 85 -6.59 -12.70 -2.82
N TRP A 86 -6.87 -11.87 -1.81
CA TRP A 86 -8.15 -11.18 -1.64
C TRP A 86 -7.94 -9.86 -0.90
N VAL A 87 -8.80 -8.87 -1.13
CA VAL A 87 -8.73 -7.58 -0.44
C VAL A 87 -9.17 -7.74 1.02
N THR A 88 -8.38 -7.18 1.95
CA THR A 88 -8.68 -7.18 3.39
C THR A 88 -8.97 -5.77 3.91
N LYS A 89 -8.30 -4.74 3.36
CA LYS A 89 -8.59 -3.33 3.68
C LYS A 89 -8.16 -2.41 2.54
N ARG A 90 -8.73 -1.20 2.50
CA ARG A 90 -8.45 -0.17 1.48
C ARG A 90 -7.87 1.12 2.01
N LYS A 91 -8.00 1.35 3.32
CA LYS A 91 -7.58 2.60 3.96
C LYS A 91 -6.57 2.30 5.07
N LEU A 92 -5.59 3.19 5.19
CA LEU A 92 -4.64 3.19 6.29
C LEU A 92 -5.21 4.02 7.44
N THR A 93 -5.26 3.44 8.64
CA THR A 93 -5.71 4.13 9.85
C THR A 93 -4.53 4.57 10.71
N LYS A 94 -4.73 5.55 11.59
CA LYS A 94 -3.71 5.92 12.60
C LYS A 94 -3.30 4.74 13.46
N GLU A 95 -4.22 3.83 13.75
CA GLU A 95 -3.94 2.61 14.51
C GLU A 95 -2.99 1.67 13.75
N ASP A 96 -3.21 1.46 12.45
CA ASP A 96 -2.29 0.68 11.60
C ASP A 96 -0.87 1.23 11.64
N VAL A 97 -0.73 2.56 11.51
CA VAL A 97 0.57 3.23 11.51
C VAL A 97 1.22 3.16 12.88
N SER A 98 0.46 3.37 13.96
CA SER A 98 0.97 3.33 15.34
C SER A 98 1.41 1.93 15.78
N LYS A 99 0.71 0.88 15.34
CA LYS A 99 1.01 -0.53 15.69
C LYS A 99 2.19 -1.11 14.91
N ASN A 100 2.50 -0.57 13.72
CA ASN A 100 3.64 -1.03 12.93
C ASN A 100 4.87 -0.14 13.22
N THR A 101 5.90 -0.70 13.88
CA THR A 101 7.12 0.02 14.30
C THR A 101 7.80 0.78 13.16
N ILE A 102 7.86 0.19 11.96
CA ILE A 102 8.52 0.79 10.79
C ILE A 102 7.65 1.92 10.24
N LEU A 103 6.35 1.69 10.04
CA LEU A 103 5.44 2.73 9.59
C LEU A 103 5.40 3.91 10.55
N ARG A 104 5.35 3.66 11.86
CA ARG A 104 5.42 4.69 12.89
C ARG A 104 6.68 5.55 12.74
N ARG A 105 7.85 4.92 12.62
CA ARG A 105 9.12 5.63 12.42
C ARG A 105 9.11 6.45 11.13
N HIS A 106 8.63 5.87 10.04
CA HIS A 106 8.58 6.51 8.74
C HIS A 106 7.51 7.60 8.62
N ALA A 107 6.45 7.56 9.42
CA ALA A 107 5.41 8.57 9.50
C ALA A 107 5.81 9.77 10.37
N LYS A 108 6.70 9.57 11.37
CA LYS A 108 7.16 10.65 12.26
C LYS A 108 7.81 11.81 11.52
N VAL A 109 8.57 11.54 10.46
CA VAL A 109 9.21 12.60 9.64
C VAL A 109 8.20 13.51 8.94
N PHE A 110 6.93 13.09 8.90
CA PHE A 110 5.82 13.80 8.28
C PHE A 110 4.85 14.43 9.28
N GLY A 111 5.10 14.33 10.60
CA GLY A 111 4.19 14.88 11.64
C GLY A 111 2.82 14.22 11.72
N VAL A 112 2.66 13.01 11.16
CA VAL A 112 1.34 12.36 10.98
C VAL A 112 0.80 11.75 12.27
N LEU A 113 1.70 11.46 13.21
CA LEU A 113 1.39 10.79 14.49
C LEU A 113 1.63 11.70 15.69
N ASP A 114 1.66 13.02 15.50
CA ASP A 114 1.96 13.95 16.60
C ASP A 114 1.08 13.64 17.81
N GLU A 115 1.77 13.15 18.85
CA GLU A 115 1.26 12.95 20.19
C GLU A 115 0.89 14.34 20.70
N LYS A 116 -0.37 14.53 21.11
CA LYS A 116 -0.71 15.67 21.95
C LYS A 116 0.14 15.66 23.21
#